data_AF-A0A3D0DQP0-F1
#
_entry.id   AF-A0A3D0DQP0-F1
#
_cell.length_a   1.000
_cell.length_b   1.000
_cell.length_c   1.000
_cell.angle_alpha   90.00
_cell.angle_beta   90.00
_cell.angle_gamma   90.00
#
_symmetry.space_group_name_H-M   'P 1'
#
loop_
_entity.id
_entity.type
_entity.pdbx_description
1 polymer ?
#
loop_
_entity_poly.entity_id
_entity_poly.type
_entity_poly.pdbx_seq_one_letter_code
_entity_poly.pdbx_strand_id
1 'polypeptide(L)'
;MLSYRHAFHAGNHADVLKHFVQVQLHLYMNQKDAAYTYIDTHSGAGVYALDSTQATKNAEFDTGIGPLWNRSDVPAPLADYLNLVKAMNPSGKMRYYPGSPYVADQMTRLEDRLRLFELHPADSKILADNFRKAEAHRAEQGERARGRRVIIERGDGFGSLKALLPPPSRRALVLIDPPYEVKDDYRKVRDALDEALGRFPSGIYAVWYPVLQRMESRQFADRL
;
A
#
# COMPACT_ATOMS: atom_id res chain seq x y z
N MET A 1 12.33 -10.71 -15.06
CA MET A 1 12.37 -11.61 -13.89
C MET A 1 11.68 -10.84 -12.76
N LEU A 2 10.81 -11.47 -11.97
CA LEU A 2 10.18 -10.84 -10.80
C LEU A 2 10.99 -11.29 -9.57
N SER A 3 12.17 -10.70 -9.38
CA SER A 3 13.06 -11.15 -8.31
C SER A 3 12.89 -10.33 -7.03
N TYR A 4 12.37 -9.11 -7.15
CA TYR A 4 12.07 -8.27 -5.99
C TYR A 4 11.01 -8.91 -5.09
N ARG A 5 11.28 -8.94 -3.78
CA ARG A 5 10.31 -9.33 -2.74
C ARG A 5 10.35 -8.27 -1.65
N HIS A 6 9.20 -7.66 -1.39
CA HIS A 6 9.13 -6.55 -0.43
C HIS A 6 9.40 -6.99 1.02
N ALA A 7 9.26 -8.28 1.33
CA ALA A 7 9.52 -8.84 2.66
C ALA A 7 10.96 -8.60 3.19
N PHE A 8 11.94 -8.35 2.32
CA PHE A 8 13.31 -7.99 2.74
C PHE A 8 13.44 -6.55 3.26
N HIS A 9 12.48 -5.69 2.91
CA HIS A 9 12.53 -4.24 3.11
C HIS A 9 11.39 -3.73 4.01
N ALA A 10 10.46 -4.60 4.37
CA ALA A 10 9.25 -4.25 5.09
C ALA A 10 9.56 -3.47 6.38
N GLY A 11 8.95 -2.29 6.51
CA GLY A 11 9.09 -1.45 7.70
C GLY A 11 10.34 -0.58 7.72
N ASN A 12 11.10 -0.50 6.62
CA ASN A 12 12.20 0.46 6.49
C ASN A 12 11.71 1.91 6.44
N HIS A 13 12.64 2.86 6.39
CA HIS A 13 12.31 4.29 6.37
C HIS A 13 11.45 4.72 5.16
N ALA A 14 11.58 4.04 4.02
CA ALA A 14 10.79 4.34 2.82
C ALA A 14 9.33 3.94 3.02
N ASP A 15 9.10 2.77 3.61
CA ASP A 15 7.78 2.30 4.00
C ASP A 15 7.12 3.18 5.06
N VAL A 16 7.90 3.66 6.05
CA VAL A 16 7.39 4.58 7.06
C VAL A 16 6.83 5.84 6.41
N LEU A 17 7.60 6.49 5.51
CA LEU A 17 7.13 7.68 4.81
C LEU A 17 5.91 7.38 3.93
N LYS A 18 5.98 6.32 3.12
CA LYS A 18 4.91 5.93 2.19
C LYS A 18 3.59 5.65 2.92
N HIS A 19 3.62 4.81 3.95
CA HIS A 19 2.40 4.42 4.66
C HIS A 19 1.89 5.54 5.59
N PHE A 20 2.77 6.37 6.14
CA PHE A 20 2.35 7.60 6.82
C PHE A 20 1.54 8.50 5.89
N VAL A 21 2.07 8.81 4.69
CA VAL A 21 1.37 9.62 3.69
C VAL A 21 0.06 8.94 3.26
N GLN A 22 0.08 7.62 3.02
CA GLN A 22 -1.12 6.85 2.66
C GLN A 22 -2.23 6.99 3.72
N VAL A 23 -1.90 6.85 5.01
CA VAL A 23 -2.85 7.05 6.11
C VAL A 23 -3.47 8.45 6.06
N GLN A 24 -2.64 9.48 5.88
CA GLN A 24 -3.13 10.86 5.79
C GLN A 24 -4.05 11.07 4.57
N LEU A 25 -3.73 10.47 3.43
CA LEU A 25 -4.58 10.53 2.23
C LEU A 25 -5.93 9.84 2.46
N HIS A 26 -5.97 8.69 3.15
CA HIS A 26 -7.23 8.05 3.50
C HIS A 26 -8.06 8.91 4.48
N LEU A 27 -7.43 9.48 5.51
CA LEU A 27 -8.11 10.38 6.45
C LEU A 27 -8.74 11.57 5.72
N TYR A 28 -8.01 12.19 4.79
CA TYR A 28 -8.55 13.25 3.95
C TYR A 28 -9.72 12.77 3.08
N MET A 29 -9.60 11.61 2.44
CA MET A 29 -10.67 11.04 1.62
C MET A 29 -11.94 10.74 2.43
N ASN A 30 -11.78 10.37 3.69
CA ASN A 30 -12.89 10.05 4.61
C ASN A 30 -13.63 11.30 5.13
N GLN A 31 -13.10 12.52 4.94
CA GLN A 31 -13.79 13.76 5.35
C GLN A 31 -15.10 13.99 4.57
N LYS A 32 -15.24 13.38 3.39
CA LYS A 32 -16.47 13.45 2.60
C LYS A 32 -17.28 12.16 2.76
N ASP A 33 -18.55 12.30 3.10
CA ASP A 33 -19.53 11.21 3.17
C ASP A 33 -20.00 10.77 1.78
N ALA A 34 -19.04 10.28 0.99
CA ALA A 34 -19.25 9.68 -0.31
C ALA A 34 -18.20 8.58 -0.51
N ALA A 35 -18.58 7.44 -1.06
CA ALA A 35 -17.65 6.34 -1.31
C ALA A 35 -16.49 6.76 -2.23
N TYR A 36 -15.34 6.09 -2.10
CA TYR A 36 -14.24 6.17 -3.07
C TYR A 36 -13.65 4.78 -3.37
N THR A 37 -12.91 4.71 -4.49
CA THR A 37 -12.15 3.51 -4.84
C THR A 37 -10.68 3.74 -4.51
N TYR A 38 -10.11 2.92 -3.64
CA TYR A 38 -8.67 2.78 -3.49
C TYR A 38 -8.14 1.78 -4.53
N ILE A 39 -7.10 2.18 -5.27
CA ILE A 39 -6.43 1.32 -6.26
C ILE A 39 -4.97 1.22 -5.88
N ASP A 40 -4.49 0.00 -5.69
CA ASP A 40 -3.09 -0.30 -5.38
C ASP A 40 -2.50 -1.11 -6.52
N THR A 41 -1.65 -0.46 -7.32
CA THR A 41 -1.10 -1.07 -8.54
C THR A 41 -0.04 -2.14 -8.25
N HIS A 42 0.57 -2.14 -7.06
CA HIS A 42 1.68 -3.00 -6.67
C HIS A 42 1.55 -3.36 -5.18
N SER A 43 0.57 -4.21 -4.89
CA SER A 43 0.09 -4.48 -3.54
C SER A 43 1.05 -5.30 -2.67
N GLY A 44 2.01 -5.99 -3.25
CA GLY A 44 2.88 -6.91 -2.53
C GLY A 44 2.09 -8.00 -1.80
N ALA A 45 2.63 -8.47 -0.68
CA ALA A 45 2.00 -9.53 0.12
C ALA A 45 0.93 -9.03 1.10
N GLY A 46 0.74 -7.71 1.21
CA GLY A 46 -0.21 -7.06 2.11
C GLY A 46 0.22 -7.00 3.59
N VAL A 47 0.79 -8.07 4.13
CA VAL A 47 1.26 -8.18 5.52
C VAL A 47 2.61 -8.89 5.55
N TYR A 48 3.55 -8.38 6.35
CA TYR A 48 4.91 -8.90 6.45
C TYR A 48 5.25 -9.31 7.88
N ALA A 49 5.75 -10.53 8.06
CA ALA A 49 6.29 -10.98 9.34
C ALA A 49 7.75 -10.52 9.47
N LEU A 50 8.04 -9.70 10.49
CA LEU A 50 9.36 -9.12 10.74
C LEU A 50 10.34 -10.11 11.38
N ASP A 51 9.85 -11.22 11.90
CA ASP A 51 10.64 -12.36 12.38
C ASP A 51 10.89 -13.43 11.29
N SER A 52 10.46 -13.19 10.05
CA SER A 52 10.73 -14.08 8.92
C SER A 52 12.19 -14.05 8.47
N THR A 53 12.68 -15.14 7.90
CA THR A 53 14.05 -15.23 7.37
C THR A 53 14.37 -14.11 6.38
N GLN A 54 13.41 -13.68 5.56
CA GLN A 54 13.59 -12.56 4.62
C GLN A 54 13.76 -11.23 5.36
N ALA A 55 12.86 -10.90 6.29
CA ALA A 55 12.91 -9.64 7.01
C ALA A 55 14.17 -9.53 7.88
N THR A 56 14.56 -10.61 8.56
CA THR A 56 15.74 -10.63 9.44
C THR A 56 17.06 -10.64 8.67
N LYS A 57 17.06 -10.89 7.36
CA LYS A 57 18.29 -10.91 6.56
C LYS A 57 18.95 -9.54 6.48
N ASN A 58 18.13 -8.50 6.28
CA ASN A 58 18.60 -7.11 6.24
C ASN A 58 18.18 -6.34 7.50
N ALA A 59 17.08 -6.75 8.15
CA ALA A 59 16.51 -6.11 9.33
C ALA A 59 16.28 -4.59 9.15
N GLU A 60 15.89 -4.15 7.96
CA GLU A 60 15.77 -2.72 7.65
C GLU A 60 14.73 -2.01 8.53
N PHE A 61 13.77 -2.76 9.08
CA PHE A 61 12.80 -2.26 10.06
C PHE A 61 13.47 -1.67 11.31
N ASP A 62 14.67 -2.11 11.70
CA ASP A 62 15.40 -1.58 12.87
C ASP A 62 15.79 -0.10 12.71
N THR A 63 15.93 0.36 11.47
CA THR A 63 16.25 1.77 11.14
C THR A 63 15.05 2.53 10.55
N GLY A 64 13.92 1.86 10.37
CA GLY A 64 12.66 2.45 9.88
C GLY A 64 11.64 2.60 11.01
N ILE A 65 10.72 1.64 11.11
CA ILE A 65 9.64 1.66 12.11
C ILE A 65 10.15 1.42 13.55
N GLY A 66 11.27 0.72 13.72
CA GLY A 66 11.82 0.34 15.02
C GLY A 66 12.00 1.50 16.00
N PRO A 67 12.69 2.60 15.64
CA PRO A 67 12.87 3.76 16.51
C PRO A 67 11.56 4.49 16.85
N LEU A 68 10.50 4.29 16.07
CA LEU A 68 9.19 4.91 16.27
C LEU A 68 8.24 4.04 17.13
N TRP A 69 8.49 2.73 17.20
CA TRP A 69 7.58 1.76 17.82
C TRP A 69 7.12 2.13 19.24
N ASN A 70 8.08 2.52 20.09
CA ASN A 70 7.82 2.87 21.49
C ASN A 70 7.75 4.39 21.74
N ARG A 71 7.82 5.22 20.70
CA ARG A 71 7.68 6.68 20.87
C ARG A 71 6.24 7.03 21.26
N SER A 72 6.11 7.91 22.25
CA SER A 72 4.84 8.47 22.72
C SER A 72 4.72 9.97 22.44
N ASP A 73 5.82 10.61 22.06
CA ASP A 73 6.01 12.05 21.80
C ASP A 73 6.05 12.35 20.29
N VAL A 74 5.19 11.69 19.51
CA VAL A 74 5.13 11.93 18.06
C VAL A 74 4.09 13.01 17.72
N PRO A 75 4.25 13.76 16.61
CA PRO A 75 3.22 14.64 16.11
C PRO A 75 1.91 13.89 15.85
N ALA A 76 0.76 14.55 16.06
CA ALA A 76 -0.56 13.93 15.93
C ALA A 76 -0.78 13.19 14.59
N PRO A 77 -0.40 13.72 13.41
CA PRO A 77 -0.57 12.99 12.15
C PRO A 77 0.18 11.65 12.12
N LEU A 78 1.35 11.57 12.76
CA LEU A 78 2.15 10.34 12.79
C LEU A 78 1.55 9.32 13.77
N ALA A 79 0.83 9.79 14.81
CA ALA A 79 0.19 8.91 15.78
C ALA A 79 -0.86 8.00 15.13
N ASP A 80 -1.64 8.48 14.15
CA ASP A 80 -2.63 7.66 13.44
C ASP A 80 -1.99 6.46 12.73
N TYR A 81 -0.86 6.69 12.06
CA TYR A 81 -0.08 5.64 11.43
C TYR A 81 0.49 4.66 12.45
N LEU A 82 1.11 5.14 13.54
CA LEU A 82 1.68 4.25 14.56
C LEU A 82 0.59 3.45 15.29
N ASN A 83 -0.59 4.02 15.51
CA ASN A 83 -1.73 3.32 16.10
C ASN A 83 -2.18 2.17 15.20
N LEU A 84 -2.22 2.36 13.88
CA LEU A 84 -2.51 1.28 12.92
C LEU A 84 -1.49 0.15 12.99
N VAL A 85 -0.19 0.47 13.01
CA VAL A 85 0.88 -0.54 13.16
C VAL A 85 0.79 -1.26 14.51
N LYS A 86 0.46 -0.54 15.60
CA LYS A 86 0.29 -1.10 16.94
C LYS A 86 -0.93 -2.02 17.04
N ALA A 87 -2.06 -1.64 16.43
CA ALA A 87 -3.28 -2.43 16.42
C ALA A 87 -3.09 -3.81 15.76
N MET A 88 -2.19 -3.90 14.78
CA MET A 88 -1.80 -5.17 14.15
C MET A 88 -0.99 -6.10 15.08
N ASN A 89 -0.43 -5.55 16.16
CA ASN A 89 0.49 -6.23 17.06
C ASN A 89 -0.01 -6.17 18.52
N PRO A 90 -1.18 -6.76 18.84
CA PRO A 90 -1.83 -6.60 20.15
C PRO A 90 -1.02 -7.17 21.33
N SER A 91 -0.05 -8.05 21.05
CA SER A 91 0.87 -8.59 22.07
C SER A 91 1.90 -7.58 22.59
N GLY A 92 1.98 -6.38 22.00
CA GLY A 92 3.00 -5.37 22.28
C GLY A 92 4.37 -5.65 21.66
N LYS A 93 4.56 -6.85 21.07
CA LYS A 93 5.76 -7.19 20.29
C LYS A 93 5.51 -6.89 18.82
N MET A 94 6.42 -6.13 18.21
CA MET A 94 6.40 -5.79 16.79
C MET A 94 6.79 -7.01 15.95
N ARG A 95 5.81 -7.85 15.60
CA ARG A 95 5.99 -9.08 14.81
C ARG A 95 5.55 -8.90 13.37
N TYR A 96 4.56 -8.06 13.13
CA TYR A 96 4.00 -7.84 11.83
C TYR A 96 4.10 -6.37 11.43
N TYR A 97 4.36 -6.14 10.15
CA TYR A 97 4.30 -4.81 9.55
C TYR A 97 3.20 -4.76 8.48
N PRO A 98 2.33 -3.74 8.49
CA PRO A 98 1.27 -3.60 7.51
C PRO A 98 1.84 -3.05 6.19
N GLY A 99 1.58 -3.75 5.08
CA GLY A 99 1.74 -3.20 3.74
C GLY A 99 0.56 -2.29 3.35
N SER A 100 0.70 -1.59 2.23
CA SER A 100 -0.31 -0.65 1.73
C SER A 100 -1.72 -1.25 1.57
N PRO A 101 -1.93 -2.53 1.18
CA PRO A 101 -3.27 -3.10 1.15
C PRO A 101 -3.91 -3.23 2.53
N TYR A 102 -3.14 -3.61 3.55
CA TYR A 102 -3.64 -3.73 4.92
C TYR A 102 -3.97 -2.34 5.48
N VAL A 103 -3.09 -1.36 5.24
CA VAL A 103 -3.35 0.05 5.58
C VAL A 103 -4.68 0.49 4.97
N ALA A 104 -4.87 0.27 3.67
CA ALA A 104 -6.10 0.66 2.99
C ALA A 104 -7.33 -0.07 3.55
N ASP A 105 -7.24 -1.38 3.85
CA ASP A 105 -8.38 -2.11 4.41
C ASP A 105 -8.82 -1.56 5.76
N GLN A 106 -7.87 -1.20 6.64
CA GLN A 106 -8.19 -0.59 7.93
C GLN A 106 -8.78 0.82 7.79
N MET A 107 -8.28 1.61 6.83
CA MET A 107 -8.62 3.03 6.73
C MET A 107 -9.89 3.33 5.92
N THR A 108 -10.34 2.41 5.07
CA THR A 108 -11.51 2.59 4.18
C THR A 108 -12.80 2.11 4.84
N ARG A 109 -13.93 2.78 4.56
CA ARG A 109 -15.28 2.49 5.10
C ARG A 109 -16.02 1.43 4.28
N LEU A 110 -17.12 0.90 4.81
CA LEU A 110 -17.82 -0.26 4.21
C LEU A 110 -18.28 -0.04 2.76
N GLU A 111 -18.60 1.20 2.40
CA GLU A 111 -19.04 1.63 1.08
C GLU A 111 -17.87 1.87 0.10
N ASP A 112 -16.65 2.04 0.60
CA ASP A 112 -15.44 2.23 -0.19
C ASP A 112 -14.98 0.89 -0.80
N ARG A 113 -14.30 0.94 -1.94
CA ARG A 113 -13.83 -0.24 -2.69
C ARG A 113 -12.31 -0.29 -2.80
N LEU A 114 -11.74 -1.50 -2.82
CA LEU A 114 -10.32 -1.74 -2.96
C LEU A 114 -10.06 -2.59 -4.20
N ARG A 115 -9.16 -2.12 -5.07
CA ARG A 115 -8.65 -2.86 -6.22
C ARG A 115 -7.15 -3.04 -6.04
N LEU A 116 -6.74 -4.28 -5.80
CA LEU A 116 -5.38 -4.64 -5.39
C LEU A 116 -4.75 -5.51 -6.47
N PHE A 117 -3.61 -5.07 -7.00
CA PHE A 117 -2.89 -5.77 -8.07
C PHE A 117 -1.53 -6.23 -7.59
N GLU A 118 -1.21 -7.49 -7.84
CA GLU A 118 0.13 -8.04 -7.57
C GLU A 118 0.53 -9.01 -8.69
N LEU A 119 1.66 -8.75 -9.35
CA LEU A 119 2.10 -9.54 -10.50
C LEU A 119 2.87 -10.80 -10.08
N HIS A 120 3.60 -10.75 -8.96
CA HIS A 120 4.39 -11.86 -8.45
C HIS A 120 3.45 -12.98 -7.92
N PRO A 121 3.50 -14.19 -8.48
CA PRO A 121 2.52 -15.24 -8.18
C PRO A 121 2.51 -15.68 -6.72
N ALA A 122 3.67 -15.71 -6.06
CA ALA A 122 3.75 -16.04 -4.64
C ALA A 122 3.14 -14.93 -3.74
N ASP A 123 3.48 -13.66 -3.97
CA ASP A 123 2.97 -12.55 -3.16
C ASP A 123 1.46 -12.34 -3.39
N SER A 124 0.98 -12.48 -4.63
CA SER A 124 -0.46 -12.42 -4.94
C SER A 124 -1.25 -13.50 -4.18
N LYS A 125 -0.71 -14.73 -4.07
CA LYS A 125 -1.32 -15.79 -3.25
C LYS A 125 -1.30 -15.42 -1.76
N ILE A 126 -0.18 -14.94 -1.24
CA ILE A 126 -0.04 -14.54 0.17
C ILE A 126 -1.01 -13.39 0.49
N LEU A 127 -1.13 -12.40 -0.39
CA LEU A 127 -2.06 -11.28 -0.28
C LEU A 127 -3.51 -11.77 -0.15
N ALA A 128 -3.95 -12.65 -1.05
CA ALA A 128 -5.28 -13.24 -0.99
C ALA A 128 -5.51 -14.04 0.31
N ASP A 129 -4.52 -14.83 0.74
CA ASP A 129 -4.60 -15.60 1.98
C ASP A 129 -4.65 -14.70 3.23
N ASN A 130 -3.91 -13.60 3.25
CA ASN A 130 -3.91 -12.64 4.35
C ASN A 130 -5.27 -11.96 4.51
N PHE A 131 -5.89 -11.51 3.41
CA PHE A 131 -7.23 -10.92 3.45
C PHE A 131 -8.30 -11.92 3.86
N ARG A 132 -8.24 -13.16 3.34
CA ARG A 132 -9.17 -14.23 3.73
C ARG A 132 -9.07 -14.55 5.22
N LYS A 133 -7.86 -14.65 5.77
CA LYS A 133 -7.64 -14.87 7.21
C LYS A 133 -8.15 -13.70 8.05
N ALA A 134 -7.91 -12.47 7.63
CA ALA A 134 -8.40 -11.28 8.32
C ALA A 134 -9.93 -11.21 8.34
N GLU A 135 -10.59 -11.55 7.24
CA GLU A 135 -12.06 -11.65 7.18
C GLU A 135 -12.61 -12.77 8.08
N ALA A 136 -11.99 -13.95 8.06
CA ALA A 136 -12.39 -15.06 8.93
C ALA A 136 -12.27 -14.69 10.42
N HIS A 137 -11.16 -14.06 10.82
CA HIS A 137 -10.94 -13.63 12.20
C HIS A 137 -11.97 -12.58 12.65
N ARG A 138 -12.30 -11.61 11.79
CA ARG A 138 -13.34 -10.61 12.06
C ARG A 138 -14.72 -11.26 12.20
N ALA A 139 -15.03 -12.25 11.36
CA ALA A 139 -16.28 -13.00 11.46
C ALA A 139 -16.38 -13.79 12.78
N GLU A 140 -15.29 -14.40 13.24
CA GLU A 140 -15.22 -15.07 14.56
C GLU A 140 -15.45 -14.10 15.73
N GLN A 141 -15.08 -12.82 15.56
CA GLN A 141 -15.32 -11.75 16.53
C GLN A 141 -16.72 -11.13 16.44
N GLY A 142 -17.59 -11.65 15.57
CA GLY A 142 -18.95 -11.17 15.38
C GLY A 142 -19.05 -9.87 14.56
N GLU A 143 -17.96 -9.45 13.90
CA GLU A 143 -18.00 -8.29 13.02
C GLU A 143 -18.78 -8.62 11.73
N ARG A 144 -19.56 -7.64 11.26
CA ARG A 144 -20.33 -7.78 10.03
C ARG A 144 -19.38 -7.93 8.83
N ALA A 145 -19.65 -8.93 8.00
CA ALA A 145 -18.93 -9.12 6.74
C ALA A 145 -18.95 -7.82 5.90
N ARG A 146 -17.77 -7.36 5.47
CA ARG A 146 -17.61 -6.10 4.74
C ARG A 146 -17.98 -6.20 3.25
N GLY A 147 -18.59 -7.31 2.84
CA GLY A 147 -19.02 -7.57 1.46
C GLY A 147 -17.86 -7.74 0.46
N ARG A 148 -18.18 -7.85 -0.83
CA ARG A 148 -17.18 -7.96 -1.93
C ARG A 148 -16.53 -6.61 -2.29
N ARG A 149 -16.06 -5.87 -1.28
CA ARG A 149 -15.42 -4.56 -1.49
C ARG A 149 -13.95 -4.64 -1.89
N VAL A 150 -13.27 -5.72 -1.54
CA VAL A 150 -11.88 -5.98 -1.91
C VAL A 150 -11.84 -6.93 -3.09
N ILE A 151 -11.19 -6.51 -4.17
CA ILE A 151 -10.88 -7.35 -5.33
C ILE A 151 -9.35 -7.41 -5.45
N ILE A 152 -8.81 -8.62 -5.35
CA ILE A 152 -7.38 -8.91 -5.52
C ILE A 152 -7.20 -9.61 -6.85
N GLU A 153 -6.34 -9.07 -7.70
CA GLU A 153 -6.07 -9.59 -9.03
C GLU A 153 -4.57 -9.83 -9.23
N ARG A 154 -4.24 -11.02 -9.76
CA ARG A 154 -2.88 -11.27 -10.23
C ARG A 154 -2.72 -10.70 -11.63
N GLY A 155 -2.13 -9.52 -11.74
CA GLY A 155 -2.04 -8.82 -13.02
C GLY A 155 -1.16 -7.59 -13.00
N ASP A 156 -1.01 -6.99 -14.18
CA ASP A 156 -0.31 -5.72 -14.33
C ASP A 156 -1.17 -4.57 -13.80
N GLY A 157 -0.76 -3.99 -12.67
CA GLY A 157 -1.47 -2.88 -12.04
C GLY A 157 -1.45 -1.60 -12.87
N PHE A 158 -0.40 -1.35 -13.65
CA PHE A 158 -0.37 -0.20 -14.56
C PHE A 158 -1.46 -0.32 -15.62
N GLY A 159 -1.47 -1.43 -16.37
CA GLY A 159 -2.45 -1.68 -17.42
C GLY A 159 -3.90 -1.73 -16.92
N SER A 160 -4.10 -2.04 -15.63
CA SER A 160 -5.42 -2.13 -15.02
C SER A 160 -6.07 -0.76 -14.79
N LEU A 161 -5.29 0.33 -14.61
CA LEU A 161 -5.83 1.67 -14.34
C LEU A 161 -6.83 2.13 -15.40
N LYS A 162 -6.56 1.82 -16.68
CA LYS A 162 -7.44 2.14 -17.82
C LYS A 162 -8.86 1.63 -17.67
N ALA A 163 -9.03 0.43 -17.09
CA ALA A 163 -10.34 -0.19 -16.90
C ALA A 163 -11.06 0.29 -15.63
N LEU A 164 -10.33 0.92 -14.70
CA LEU A 164 -10.84 1.32 -13.39
C LEU A 164 -11.19 2.81 -13.30
N LEU A 165 -10.62 3.62 -14.20
CA LEU A 165 -10.73 5.07 -14.15
C LEU A 165 -11.59 5.61 -15.31
N PRO A 166 -12.56 6.50 -15.03
CA PRO A 166 -13.01 6.93 -13.69
C PRO A 166 -13.83 5.85 -12.98
N PRO A 167 -13.75 5.72 -11.64
CA PRO A 167 -14.59 4.78 -10.93
C PRO A 167 -16.06 5.26 -10.88
N PRO A 168 -17.04 4.37 -10.66
CA PRO A 168 -18.45 4.76 -10.50
C PRO A 168 -18.69 5.78 -9.39
N SER A 169 -17.89 5.74 -8.32
CA SER A 169 -17.92 6.70 -7.21
C SER A 169 -17.47 8.11 -7.59
N ARG A 170 -16.82 8.30 -8.75
CA ARG A 170 -16.16 9.55 -9.16
C ARG A 170 -15.16 10.08 -8.13
N ARG A 171 -14.61 9.19 -7.29
CA ARG A 171 -13.56 9.47 -6.30
C ARG A 171 -12.58 8.31 -6.28
N ALA A 172 -11.29 8.60 -6.44
CA ALA A 172 -10.24 7.59 -6.39
C ALA A 172 -9.04 8.08 -5.59
N LEU A 173 -8.43 7.16 -4.84
CA LEU A 173 -7.06 7.27 -4.36
C LEU A 173 -6.27 6.14 -5.01
N VAL A 174 -5.26 6.47 -5.80
CA VAL A 174 -4.44 5.50 -6.54
C VAL A 174 -3.02 5.55 -5.99
N LEU A 175 -2.53 4.41 -5.49
CA LEU A 175 -1.14 4.22 -5.09
C LEU A 175 -0.38 3.52 -6.22
N ILE A 176 0.71 4.15 -6.67
CA ILE A 176 1.65 3.65 -7.66
C ILE A 176 3.00 3.44 -6.99
N ASP A 177 3.32 2.19 -6.70
CA ASP A 177 4.50 1.79 -5.90
C ASP A 177 5.25 0.61 -6.53
N PRO A 178 5.76 0.74 -7.78
CA PRO A 178 6.48 -0.35 -8.41
C PRO A 178 7.83 -0.59 -7.71
N PRO A 179 8.44 -1.78 -7.90
CA PRO A 179 9.73 -2.09 -7.27
C PRO A 179 10.91 -1.32 -7.86
N TYR A 180 10.77 -0.70 -9.04
CA TYR A 180 11.87 -0.11 -9.82
C TYR A 180 13.05 -1.09 -10.07
N GLU A 181 12.72 -2.39 -10.19
CA GLU A 181 13.67 -3.48 -10.45
C GLU A 181 14.33 -3.28 -11.82
N VAL A 182 13.56 -2.78 -12.80
CA VAL A 182 14.05 -2.48 -14.15
C VAL A 182 13.93 -0.99 -14.45
N LYS A 183 14.87 -0.46 -15.25
CA LYS A 183 14.88 0.96 -15.66
C LYS A 183 13.59 1.43 -16.33
N ASP A 184 12.88 0.51 -16.95
CA ASP A 184 11.65 0.80 -17.67
C ASP A 184 10.48 1.15 -16.74
N ASP A 185 10.57 0.81 -15.45
CA ASP A 185 9.52 1.11 -14.48
C ASP A 185 9.30 2.62 -14.33
N TYR A 186 10.36 3.44 -14.38
CA TYR A 186 10.23 4.91 -14.37
C TYR A 186 9.40 5.42 -15.54
N ARG A 187 9.62 4.89 -16.74
CA ARG A 187 8.84 5.25 -17.93
C ARG A 187 7.40 4.77 -17.82
N LYS A 188 7.19 3.51 -17.37
CA LYS A 188 5.85 2.95 -17.19
C LYS A 188 5.01 3.73 -16.18
N VAL A 189 5.62 4.20 -15.08
CA VAL A 189 4.92 5.02 -14.09
C VAL A 189 4.42 6.31 -14.73
N ARG A 190 5.29 7.02 -15.45
CA ARG A 190 4.90 8.25 -16.15
C ARG A 190 3.79 7.98 -17.15
N ASP A 191 3.98 6.99 -18.03
CA ASP A 191 3.01 6.66 -19.08
C ASP A 191 1.64 6.25 -18.47
N ALA A 192 1.63 5.52 -17.36
CA ALA A 192 0.42 5.13 -16.63
C ALA A 192 -0.24 6.31 -15.90
N LEU A 193 0.55 7.22 -15.33
CA LEU A 193 0.05 8.42 -14.67
C LEU A 193 -0.57 9.39 -15.69
N ASP A 194 0.08 9.61 -16.83
CA ASP A 194 -0.42 10.44 -17.94
C ASP A 194 -1.77 9.91 -18.44
N GLU A 195 -1.88 8.60 -18.67
CA GLU A 195 -3.16 8.00 -19.09
C GLU A 195 -4.23 8.12 -17.99
N ALA A 196 -3.86 7.88 -16.73
CA ALA A 196 -4.77 7.97 -15.60
C ALA A 196 -5.31 9.41 -15.41
N LEU A 197 -4.43 10.41 -15.46
CA LEU A 197 -4.80 11.82 -15.40
C LEU A 197 -5.66 12.24 -16.59
N GLY A 198 -5.34 11.79 -17.81
CA GLY A 198 -6.16 12.05 -18.99
C GLY A 198 -7.58 11.49 -18.89
N ARG A 199 -7.76 10.34 -18.21
CA ARG A 199 -9.07 9.70 -17.99
C ARG A 199 -9.83 10.29 -16.81
N PHE A 200 -9.14 10.56 -15.71
CA PHE A 200 -9.73 11.01 -14.46
C PHE A 200 -8.84 12.03 -13.75
N PRO A 201 -8.86 13.30 -14.20
CA PRO A 201 -7.99 14.36 -13.66
C PRO A 201 -8.25 14.68 -12.18
N SER A 202 -9.43 14.39 -11.66
CA SER A 202 -9.81 14.68 -10.26
C SER A 202 -9.49 13.54 -9.28
N GLY A 203 -8.84 12.47 -9.74
CA GLY A 203 -8.30 11.43 -8.85
C GLY A 203 -7.12 11.93 -8.04
N ILE A 204 -6.90 11.33 -6.86
CA ILE A 204 -5.66 11.52 -6.11
C ILE A 204 -4.70 10.40 -6.52
N TYR A 205 -3.53 10.77 -7.01
CA TYR A 205 -2.48 9.84 -7.43
C TYR A 205 -1.25 10.02 -6.53
N ALA A 206 -0.89 8.98 -5.79
CA ALA A 206 0.29 8.93 -4.96
C ALA A 206 1.32 8.00 -5.61
N VAL A 207 2.47 8.56 -6.01
CA VAL A 207 3.56 7.81 -6.65
C VAL A 207 4.71 7.72 -5.67
N TRP A 208 5.09 6.49 -5.29
CA TRP A 208 6.34 6.26 -4.58
C TRP A 208 7.47 6.11 -5.59
N TYR A 209 8.64 6.70 -5.31
CA TYR A 209 9.85 6.47 -6.10
C TYR A 209 11.11 6.54 -5.24
N PRO A 210 12.13 5.72 -5.52
CA PRO A 210 13.40 5.76 -4.81
C PRO A 210 14.34 6.79 -5.43
N VAL A 211 15.21 7.37 -4.60
CA VAL A 211 16.33 8.22 -5.03
C VAL A 211 17.60 7.38 -5.12
N LEU A 212 17.93 6.94 -6.34
CA LEU A 212 19.06 6.07 -6.65
C LEU A 212 20.11 6.82 -7.48
N GLN A 213 21.34 6.31 -7.52
CA GLN A 213 22.45 6.92 -8.28
C GLN A 213 22.31 6.85 -9.81
N ARG A 214 21.17 6.38 -10.33
CA ARG A 214 20.89 6.26 -11.77
C ARG A 214 20.18 7.50 -12.32
N MET A 215 20.42 7.81 -13.59
CA MET A 215 19.88 9.02 -14.24
C MET A 215 18.36 9.05 -14.27
N GLU A 216 17.71 7.91 -14.51
CA GLU A 216 16.25 7.80 -14.57
C GLU A 216 15.60 8.22 -13.26
N SER A 217 16.18 7.83 -12.12
CA SER A 217 15.69 8.20 -10.78
C SER A 217 15.89 9.70 -10.50
N ARG A 218 17.07 10.23 -10.80
CA ARG A 218 17.38 11.65 -10.57
C ARG A 218 16.52 12.61 -11.38
N GLN A 219 16.15 12.22 -12.60
CA GLN A 219 15.32 13.03 -13.51
C GLN A 219 13.83 12.72 -13.39
N PHE A 220 13.43 11.79 -12.51
CA PHE A 220 12.07 11.27 -12.51
C PHE A 220 11.05 12.34 -12.11
N ALA A 221 11.30 13.04 -11.01
CA ALA A 221 10.42 14.09 -10.50
C ALA A 221 10.23 15.25 -11.49
N ASP A 222 11.29 15.63 -12.22
CA ASP A 222 11.24 16.72 -13.21
C ASP A 222 10.49 16.33 -14.50
N ARG A 223 10.21 15.03 -14.68
CA ARG A 223 9.59 14.46 -15.89
C ARG A 223 8.20 13.85 -15.63
N LEU A 224 7.71 13.95 -14.41
CA LEU A 224 6.34 13.62 -13.98
C LEU A 224 5.42 14.81 -14.29
#